data_AF-A0A098EEB7-F1
#
_entry.id   AF-A0A098EEB7-F1
#
_cell.length_a   1.000
_cell.length_b   1.000
_cell.length_c   1.000
_cell.angle_alpha   90.00
_cell.angle_beta   90.00
_cell.angle_gamma   90.00
#
_symmetry.space_group_name_H-M   'P 1'
#
loop_
_entity.id
_entity.type
_entity.pdbx_description
1 polymer ?
#
loop_
_entity_poly.entity_id
_entity_poly.type
_entity_poly.pdbx_seq_one_letter_code
_entity_poly.pdbx_strand_id
1 'polypeptide(L)'
;MTSQAQNQNSIPITIEGKAKPHPVDEYVGREIKKQRIMKGMSQNQLASRLGITFQQVQKYEKGTNRIVISRLYELARVLGIEINDLMSKLQNDLRSIADGTDISITCLQEGDEASLEEFDHNYNDGKEVLMLVRAYRRIKSEKMRGAIHTLVKVMCAEQSNDDYETSYRGPEYVIVTNQED
;
A
#
# COMPACT_ATOMS: atom_id res chain seq x y z
N MET A 1 11.11 -12.43 67.59
CA MET A 1 9.68 -12.21 67.33
C MET A 1 9.57 -10.81 66.74
N THR A 2 9.38 -10.55 65.46
CA THR A 2 8.77 -11.28 64.33
C THR A 2 9.30 -10.49 63.10
N SER A 3 10.07 -11.06 62.16
CA SER A 3 9.58 -11.79 60.97
C SER A 3 8.24 -11.22 60.46
N GLN A 4 8.08 -10.68 59.26
CA GLN A 4 8.79 -10.87 57.99
C GLN A 4 8.49 -9.67 57.09
N ALA A 5 9.49 -9.26 56.30
CA ALA A 5 9.27 -8.62 55.02
C ALA A 5 8.69 -9.64 54.05
N GLN A 6 7.55 -9.32 53.41
CA GLN A 6 7.12 -9.96 52.16
C GLN A 6 6.54 -8.89 51.23
N ASN A 7 7.46 -8.27 50.50
CA ASN A 7 7.25 -7.80 49.14
C ASN A 7 6.95 -9.02 48.25
N GLN A 8 5.79 -9.04 47.59
CA GLN A 8 5.55 -9.69 46.29
C GLN A 8 4.04 -9.69 46.00
N ASN A 9 3.59 -8.78 45.13
CA ASN A 9 2.48 -9.03 44.20
C ASN A 9 2.61 -8.10 43.00
N SER A 10 3.78 -8.15 42.37
CA SER A 10 3.95 -7.68 41.00
C SER A 10 3.25 -8.70 40.11
N ILE A 11 2.01 -8.42 39.71
CA ILE A 11 1.38 -9.16 38.61
C ILE A 11 2.32 -9.04 37.41
N PRO A 12 2.80 -10.14 36.80
CA PRO A 12 3.52 -10.02 35.55
C PRO A 12 2.51 -9.55 34.52
N ILE A 13 2.57 -8.27 34.13
CA ILE A 13 1.87 -7.80 32.94
C ILE A 13 2.67 -8.37 31.76
N THR A 14 2.37 -9.61 31.43
CA THR A 14 2.76 -10.21 30.16
C THR A 14 2.02 -9.44 29.07
N ILE A 15 2.68 -8.44 28.46
CA ILE A 15 2.19 -7.79 27.24
C ILE A 15 2.49 -8.74 26.06
N GLU A 16 1.79 -9.88 26.04
CA GLU A 16 1.79 -10.79 24.90
C GLU A 16 0.70 -10.35 23.92
N GLY A 17 1.13 -10.08 22.69
CA GLY A 17 0.28 -9.76 21.55
C GLY A 17 0.35 -8.29 21.16
N LYS A 18 1.15 -7.96 20.13
CA LYS A 18 0.90 -6.73 19.37
C LYS A 18 -0.51 -6.83 18.81
N ALA A 19 -1.46 -6.10 19.39
CA ALA A 19 -2.80 -5.97 18.85
C ALA A 19 -2.69 -5.58 17.37
N LYS A 20 -3.47 -6.26 16.51
CA LYS A 20 -3.52 -5.93 15.08
C LYS A 20 -3.82 -4.44 14.93
N PRO A 21 -3.09 -3.72 14.05
CA PRO A 21 -3.38 -2.31 13.78
C PRO A 21 -4.86 -2.09 13.48
N HIS A 22 -5.40 -0.93 13.86
CA HIS A 22 -6.76 -0.61 13.48
C HIS A 22 -6.83 -0.49 11.94
N PRO A 23 -7.88 -1.01 11.29
CA PRO A 23 -7.99 -0.99 9.82
C PRO A 23 -7.85 0.41 9.21
N VAL A 24 -8.37 1.42 9.90
CA VAL A 24 -8.20 2.84 9.55
C VAL A 24 -6.73 3.26 9.55
N ASP A 25 -5.97 2.93 10.60
CA ASP A 25 -4.55 3.29 10.71
C ASP A 25 -3.74 2.61 9.60
N GLU A 26 -4.07 1.36 9.28
CA GLU A 26 -3.42 0.62 8.20
C GLU A 26 -3.71 1.24 6.83
N TYR A 27 -4.98 1.57 6.56
CA TYR A 27 -5.37 2.25 5.33
C TYR A 27 -4.65 3.58 5.16
N VAL A 28 -4.67 4.43 6.19
CA VAL A 28 -3.98 5.73 6.18
C VAL A 28 -2.48 5.54 5.97
N GLY A 29 -1.87 4.55 6.63
CA GLY A 29 -0.47 4.20 6.43
C GLY A 29 -0.12 3.83 4.99
N ARG A 30 -0.96 3.01 4.35
CA ARG A 30 -0.81 2.64 2.92
C ARG A 30 -0.92 3.86 2.01
N GLU A 31 -1.86 4.77 2.26
CA GLU A 31 -2.01 5.97 1.43
C GLU A 31 -0.84 6.94 1.62
N ILE A 32 -0.33 7.11 2.85
CA ILE A 32 0.91 7.89 3.10
C ILE A 32 2.08 7.32 2.29
N LYS A 33 2.28 5.99 2.32
CA LYS A 33 3.35 5.32 1.57
C LYS A 33 3.21 5.58 0.06
N LYS A 34 2.00 5.40 -0.48
CA LYS A 34 1.69 5.63 -1.89
C LYS A 34 2.02 7.06 -2.30
N GLN A 35 1.53 8.05 -1.56
CA GLN A 35 1.75 9.47 -1.85
C GLN A 35 3.23 9.86 -1.76
N ARG A 36 3.95 9.32 -0.76
CA ARG A 36 5.40 9.50 -0.63
C ARG A 36 6.16 8.96 -1.85
N ILE A 37 5.84 7.74 -2.29
CA ILE A 37 6.47 7.11 -3.46
C ILE A 37 6.15 7.89 -4.72
N MET A 38 4.89 8.26 -4.92
CA MET A 38 4.49 9.12 -6.03
C MET A 38 5.35 10.37 -6.04
N LYS A 39 5.53 11.06 -4.91
CA LYS A 39 6.41 12.24 -4.84
C LYS A 39 7.92 11.98 -4.95
N GLY A 40 8.35 10.73 -5.12
CA GLY A 40 9.77 10.38 -5.24
C GLY A 40 10.55 10.65 -3.94
N MET A 41 9.89 10.61 -2.79
CA MET A 41 10.50 10.83 -1.49
C MET A 41 10.91 9.49 -0.85
N SER A 42 12.09 9.44 -0.23
CA SER A 42 12.44 8.34 0.69
C SER A 42 11.76 8.55 2.04
N GLN A 43 11.63 7.49 2.85
CA GLN A 43 11.12 7.60 4.22
C GLN A 43 12.00 8.54 5.07
N ASN A 44 13.33 8.55 4.88
CA ASN A 44 14.24 9.51 5.53
C ASN A 44 13.90 10.96 5.17
N GLN A 45 13.64 11.25 3.89
CA GLN A 45 13.27 12.60 3.46
C GLN A 45 11.92 13.04 4.02
N LEU A 46 10.94 12.13 4.12
CA LEU A 46 9.67 12.41 4.76
C LEU A 46 9.85 12.68 6.26
N ALA A 47 10.65 11.85 6.94
CA ALA A 47 10.97 11.98 8.35
C ALA A 47 11.64 13.33 8.66
N SER A 48 12.65 13.72 7.87
CA SER A 48 13.34 15.01 8.00
C SER A 48 12.40 16.20 7.83
N ARG A 49 11.44 16.14 6.90
CA ARG A 49 10.45 17.22 6.68
C ARG A 49 9.42 17.33 7.80
N LEU A 50 9.14 16.23 8.49
CA LEU A 50 8.21 16.17 9.63
C LEU A 50 8.89 16.40 10.98
N GLY A 51 10.23 16.40 11.02
CA GLY A 51 11.00 16.48 12.27
C GLY A 51 10.85 15.24 13.15
N ILE A 52 10.66 14.06 12.56
CA ILE A 52 10.51 12.78 13.26
C ILE A 52 11.57 11.77 12.80
N THR A 53 11.65 10.62 13.48
CA THR A 53 12.59 9.56 13.10
C THR A 53 12.10 8.75 11.90
N PHE A 54 13.03 8.15 11.15
CA PHE A 54 12.74 7.25 10.04
C PHE A 54 11.85 6.07 10.48
N GLN A 55 12.16 5.48 11.65
CA GLN A 55 11.42 4.36 12.20
C GLN A 55 9.97 4.78 12.50
N GLN A 56 9.73 6.03 12.88
CA GLN A 56 8.38 6.53 13.11
C GLN A 56 7.58 6.61 11.80
N VAL A 57 8.19 7.11 10.73
CA VAL A 57 7.58 7.10 9.39
C VAL A 57 7.27 5.67 8.96
N GLN A 58 8.19 4.72 9.18
CA GLN A 58 7.95 3.31 8.86
C GLN A 58 6.77 2.73 9.65
N LYS A 59 6.64 3.08 10.94
CA LYS A 59 5.52 2.64 11.78
C LYS A 59 4.18 3.27 11.36
N TYR A 60 4.19 4.51 10.89
CA TYR A 60 3.03 5.17 10.30
C TYR A 60 2.61 4.50 9.00
N GLU A 61 3.55 4.25 8.08
CA GLU A 61 3.25 3.57 6.81
C GLU A 61 2.72 2.14 7.00
N LYS A 62 3.07 1.48 8.11
CA LYS A 62 2.57 0.15 8.49
C LYS A 62 1.26 0.20 9.31
N GLY A 63 0.75 1.37 9.69
CA GLY A 63 -0.39 1.52 10.60
C GLY A 63 -0.15 1.07 12.05
N THR A 64 1.03 0.54 12.37
CA THR A 64 1.39 0.05 13.72
C THR A 64 1.43 1.15 14.78
N ASN A 65 1.64 2.40 14.37
CA ASN A 65 1.54 3.56 15.24
C ASN A 65 0.37 4.43 14.81
N ARG A 66 -0.51 4.75 15.77
CA ARG A 66 -1.59 5.72 15.59
C ARG A 66 -1.02 7.09 15.25
N ILE A 67 -1.66 7.75 14.29
CA ILE A 67 -1.30 9.09 13.84
C ILE A 67 -2.28 10.08 14.47
N VAL A 68 -1.76 10.98 15.30
CA VAL A 68 -2.59 12.06 15.87
C VAL A 68 -3.00 13.02 14.76
N ILE A 69 -4.19 13.60 14.85
CA ILE A 69 -4.75 14.51 13.82
C ILE A 69 -3.81 15.66 13.44
N SER A 70 -3.05 16.21 14.40
CA SER A 70 -2.05 17.24 14.13
C SER A 70 -0.94 16.75 13.19
N ARG A 71 -0.48 15.50 13.38
CA ARG A 71 0.51 14.88 12.50
C ARG A 71 -0.06 14.51 11.14
N LEU A 72 -1.32 14.08 11.09
CA LEU A 72 -2.00 13.82 9.83
C LEU A 72 -2.11 15.09 8.97
N TYR A 73 -2.41 16.23 9.59
CA TYR A 73 -2.41 17.53 8.92
C TYR A 73 -1.03 17.92 8.37
N GLU A 74 0.03 17.77 9.17
CA GLU A 74 1.40 18.03 8.72
C GLU A 74 1.82 17.09 7.58
N LEU A 75 1.47 15.80 7.66
CA LEU A 75 1.69 14.81 6.61
C LEU A 75 1.04 15.25 5.30
N ALA A 76 -0.23 15.64 5.32
CA ALA A 76 -0.93 16.12 4.13
C ALA A 76 -0.22 17.34 3.52
N ARG A 77 0.25 18.30 4.35
CA ARG A 77 1.01 19.46 3.87
C ARG A 77 2.36 19.08 3.25
N VAL A 78 3.13 18.20 3.88
CA VAL A 78 4.43 17.74 3.37
C VAL A 78 4.25 16.94 2.08
N LEU A 79 3.22 16.10 2.05
CA LEU A 79 2.79 15.34 0.88
C LEU A 79 2.02 16.19 -0.12
N GLY A 80 1.77 17.48 0.14
CA GLY A 80 1.08 18.44 -0.71
C GLY A 80 -0.21 17.91 -1.34
N ILE A 81 -1.05 17.29 -0.52
CA ILE A 81 -2.39 16.78 -0.82
C ILE A 81 -3.37 17.29 0.25
N GLU A 82 -4.67 17.14 0.02
CA GLU A 82 -5.65 17.46 1.05
C GLU A 82 -5.75 16.31 2.07
N ILE A 83 -6.18 16.61 3.30
CA ILE A 83 -6.41 15.56 4.32
C ILE A 83 -7.49 14.57 3.83
N ASN A 84 -8.47 15.08 3.07
CA ASN A 84 -9.53 14.25 2.49
C ASN A 84 -8.96 13.17 1.56
N ASP A 85 -7.88 13.44 0.83
CA ASP A 85 -7.27 12.46 -0.07
C ASP A 85 -6.72 11.25 0.70
N LEU A 86 -6.13 11.49 1.89
CA LEU A 86 -5.65 10.45 2.80
C LEU A 86 -6.79 9.60 3.40
N MET A 87 -8.00 10.14 3.45
CA MET A 87 -9.17 9.53 4.10
C MET A 87 -10.27 9.14 3.10
N SER A 88 -10.02 9.27 1.80
CA SER A 88 -11.04 9.22 0.75
C SER A 88 -11.84 7.92 0.73
N LYS A 89 -11.21 6.76 0.93
CA LYS A 89 -11.96 5.49 1.00
C LYS A 89 -12.81 5.37 2.28
N LEU A 90 -12.37 5.93 3.40
CA LEU A 90 -13.14 5.92 4.65
C LEU A 90 -14.40 6.80 4.56
N GLN A 91 -14.36 7.85 3.74
CA GLN A 91 -15.52 8.69 3.51
C GLN A 91 -16.61 7.96 2.71
N ASN A 92 -16.25 6.99 1.87
CA ASN A 92 -17.23 6.16 1.16
C ASN A 92 -17.96 5.23 2.14
N ASP A 93 -17.26 4.68 3.13
CA ASP A 93 -17.85 3.84 4.19
C ASP A 93 -18.75 4.65 5.14
N LEU A 94 -18.46 5.93 5.36
CA LEU A 94 -19.33 6.82 6.15
C LEU A 94 -20.58 7.27 5.37
N ARG A 95 -20.46 7.44 4.04
CA ARG A 95 -21.61 7.78 3.19
C ARG A 95 -22.61 6.63 3.10
N SER A 96 -22.16 5.38 3.08
CA SER A 96 -23.06 4.22 3.12
C SER A 96 -23.84 4.10 4.44
N ILE A 97 -23.34 4.69 5.54
CA ILE A 97 -24.06 4.76 6.82
C ILE A 97 -25.16 5.84 6.80
N ALA A 98 -24.92 6.96 6.10
CA ALA A 98 -25.89 8.06 6.02
C ALA A 98 -27.16 7.70 5.24
N ASP A 99 -27.07 6.74 4.32
CA ASP A 99 -28.19 6.25 3.50
C ASP A 99 -29.05 5.16 4.19
N GLY A 100 -28.82 4.89 5.48
CA GLY A 100 -29.81 4.23 6.33
C GLY A 100 -29.97 2.72 6.18
N THR A 101 -28.91 1.99 5.83
CA THR A 101 -28.92 0.52 5.87
C THR A 101 -28.22 -0.05 7.10
N ASP A 102 -28.88 -1.07 7.65
CA ASP A 102 -28.68 -1.83 8.87
C ASP A 102 -27.21 -2.05 9.34
N ILE A 103 -26.98 -1.83 10.63
CA ILE A 103 -25.69 -2.08 11.30
C ILE A 103 -25.55 -3.58 11.53
N SER A 104 -25.16 -4.30 10.49
CA SER A 104 -24.20 -5.39 10.68
C SER A 104 -22.83 -4.78 10.49
N ILE A 105 -22.00 -4.80 11.55
CA ILE A 105 -20.55 -4.68 11.40
C ILE A 105 -20.15 -5.86 10.51
N THR A 106 -20.20 -5.66 9.20
CA THR A 106 -19.68 -6.59 8.23
C THR A 106 -18.17 -6.56 8.45
N CYS A 107 -17.71 -7.64 9.08
CA CYS A 107 -16.36 -8.16 9.03
C CYS A 107 -15.67 -7.67 7.75
N LEU A 108 -14.43 -7.17 7.86
CA LEU A 108 -13.58 -6.95 6.70
C LEU A 108 -13.47 -8.28 5.95
N GLN A 109 -14.35 -8.48 4.98
CA GLN A 109 -14.35 -9.65 4.14
C GLN A 109 -13.11 -9.54 3.27
N GLU A 110 -12.17 -10.42 3.58
CA GLU A 110 -11.14 -10.87 2.66
C GLU A 110 -11.87 -11.41 1.41
N GLY A 111 -11.74 -10.69 0.30
CA GLY A 111 -12.37 -10.99 -0.99
C GLY A 111 -12.47 -9.68 -1.78
N ASP A 112 -11.70 -9.40 -2.82
CA ASP A 112 -11.07 -10.29 -3.79
C ASP A 112 -9.56 -10.04 -3.87
N GLU A 113 -8.77 -11.01 -3.39
CA GLU A 113 -7.37 -11.23 -3.79
C GLU A 113 -7.33 -11.75 -5.23
N ALA A 114 -7.68 -10.91 -6.19
CA ALA A 114 -7.39 -11.16 -7.59
C ALA A 114 -6.54 -10.02 -8.13
N SER A 115 -5.25 -10.33 -8.24
CA SER A 115 -4.26 -9.65 -9.09
C SER A 115 -3.62 -8.36 -8.56
N LEU A 116 -3.27 -8.33 -7.27
CA LEU A 116 -2.01 -7.70 -6.89
C LEU A 116 -1.17 -8.77 -6.24
N GLU A 117 -0.55 -9.60 -7.09
CA GLU A 117 0.48 -10.53 -6.66
C GLU A 117 1.41 -9.81 -5.70
N GLU A 118 1.63 -10.45 -4.55
CA GLU A 118 2.68 -10.08 -3.62
C GLU A 118 4.00 -10.05 -4.40
N PHE A 119 4.38 -8.86 -4.85
CA PHE A 119 5.66 -8.67 -5.53
C PHE A 119 6.75 -8.99 -4.53
N ASP A 120 7.27 -10.21 -4.70
CA ASP A 120 8.34 -10.84 -3.96
C ASP A 120 9.50 -9.87 -3.75
N HIS A 121 10.15 -9.98 -2.60
CA HIS A 121 11.30 -9.18 -2.22
C HIS A 121 12.54 -9.60 -3.00
N ASN A 122 12.54 -9.30 -4.30
CA ASN A 122 13.73 -9.09 -5.11
C ASN A 122 13.51 -7.90 -6.07
N TYR A 123 12.92 -6.83 -5.54
CA TYR A 123 12.73 -5.58 -6.27
C TYR A 123 14.09 -4.86 -6.30
N ASN A 124 14.76 -4.89 -7.45
CA ASN A 124 16.00 -4.14 -7.76
C ASN A 124 16.09 -2.86 -6.91
N ASP A 125 17.14 -2.79 -6.08
CA ASP A 125 17.42 -1.79 -5.02
C ASP A 125 16.45 -0.61 -5.08
N GLY A 126 15.55 -0.45 -4.11
CA GLY A 126 14.51 0.60 -4.14
C GLY A 126 15.02 2.03 -4.43
N LYS A 127 16.34 2.25 -4.38
CA LYS A 127 17.04 3.39 -4.94
C LYS A 127 16.92 3.52 -6.48
N GLU A 128 17.12 2.46 -7.26
CA GLU A 128 17.05 2.47 -8.72
C GLU A 128 15.66 2.86 -9.22
N VAL A 129 14.62 2.21 -8.70
CA VAL A 129 13.24 2.57 -9.06
C VAL A 129 12.91 4.00 -8.63
N LEU A 130 13.38 4.43 -7.46
CA LEU A 130 13.20 5.81 -7.02
C LEU A 130 13.95 6.80 -7.92
N MET A 131 15.15 6.45 -8.40
CA MET A 131 15.90 7.25 -9.36
C MET A 131 15.18 7.35 -10.69
N LEU A 132 14.61 6.25 -11.19
CA LEU A 132 13.81 6.23 -12.42
C LEU A 132 12.57 7.11 -12.29
N VAL A 133 11.78 6.97 -11.22
CA VAL A 133 10.59 7.80 -10.96
C VAL A 133 10.97 9.29 -10.88
N ARG A 134 12.07 9.62 -10.22
CA ARG A 134 12.57 11.00 -10.14
C ARG A 134 13.01 11.55 -11.49
N ALA A 135 13.72 10.76 -12.29
CA ALA A 135 14.17 11.16 -13.62
C ALA A 135 12.98 11.35 -14.56
N TYR A 136 12.05 10.39 -14.58
CA TYR A 136 10.83 10.43 -15.38
C TYR A 136 9.99 11.68 -15.11
N ARG A 137 9.82 12.06 -13.84
CA ARG A 137 9.08 13.27 -13.45
C ARG A 137 9.73 14.59 -13.91
N ARG A 138 11.03 14.63 -14.19
CA ARG A 138 11.71 15.83 -14.70
C ARG A 138 11.47 16.05 -16.19
N ILE A 139 11.00 15.04 -16.91
CA ILE A 139 10.74 15.12 -18.34
C ILE A 139 9.47 15.94 -18.55
N LYS A 140 9.58 17.11 -19.18
CA LYS A 140 8.43 17.98 -19.46
C LYS A 140 7.67 17.62 -20.74
N SER A 141 8.33 16.91 -21.66
CA SER A 141 7.76 16.50 -22.94
C SER A 141 6.91 15.23 -22.79
N GLU A 142 5.61 15.33 -23.06
CA GLU A 142 4.70 14.18 -23.09
C GLU A 142 5.10 13.14 -24.15
N LYS A 143 5.66 13.60 -25.28
CA LYS A 143 6.18 12.69 -26.32
C LYS A 143 7.32 11.82 -25.79
N MET A 144 8.27 12.38 -25.02
CA MET A 144 9.35 11.58 -24.41
C MET A 144 8.85 10.67 -23.30
N ARG A 145 7.89 11.11 -22.48
CA ARG A 145 7.28 10.24 -21.48
C ARG A 145 6.57 9.05 -22.10
N GLY A 146 5.84 9.29 -23.20
CA GLY A 146 5.22 8.24 -24.01
C GLY A 146 6.25 7.27 -24.60
N ALA A 147 7.35 7.78 -25.16
CA ALA A 147 8.42 6.94 -25.70
C ALA A 147 9.05 6.02 -24.64
N ILE A 148 9.32 6.54 -23.43
CA ILE A 148 9.85 5.73 -22.31
C ILE A 148 8.83 4.68 -21.88
N HIS A 149 7.55 5.05 -21.78
CA HIS A 149 6.49 4.10 -21.45
C HIS A 149 6.39 2.97 -22.48
N THR A 150 6.43 3.30 -23.77
CA THR A 150 6.45 2.31 -24.85
C THR A 150 7.68 1.41 -24.77
N LEU A 151 8.87 1.98 -24.54
CA LEU A 151 10.10 1.20 -24.38
C LEU A 151 10.00 0.21 -23.22
N VAL A 152 9.59 0.67 -22.04
CA VAL A 152 9.42 -0.19 -20.85
C VAL A 152 8.38 -1.28 -21.12
N LYS A 153 7.29 -0.95 -21.82
CA LYS A 153 6.26 -1.92 -22.21
C LYS A 153 6.79 -2.99 -23.17
N VAL A 154 7.60 -2.58 -24.16
CA VAL A 154 8.23 -3.51 -25.12
C VAL A 154 9.21 -4.44 -24.40
N MET A 155 10.07 -3.89 -23.53
CA MET A 155 11.03 -4.69 -22.77
C MET A 155 10.35 -5.71 -21.83
N CYS A 156 9.18 -5.38 -21.29
CA CYS A 156 8.38 -6.31 -20.49
C CYS A 156 7.81 -7.45 -21.35
N ALA A 157 7.34 -7.14 -22.57
CA ALA A 157 6.78 -8.13 -23.49
C ALA A 157 7.85 -9.10 -24.02
N GLU A 158 9.09 -8.65 -24.25
CA GLU A 158 10.19 -9.51 -24.68
C GLU A 158 10.66 -10.50 -23.60
N GLN A 159 10.54 -10.14 -22.32
CA GLN A 159 10.88 -11.03 -21.20
C GLN A 159 9.84 -12.13 -20.95
N SER A 160 8.69 -12.09 -21.63
CA SER A 160 7.60 -13.07 -21.49
C SER A 160 7.70 -14.23 -22.49
N ASN A 161 8.70 -14.23 -23.38
CA ASN A 161 8.84 -15.19 -24.48
C ASN A 161 9.82 -16.34 -24.19
N ASP A 162 10.50 -16.33 -23.05
CA ASP A 162 11.35 -17.43 -22.61
C ASP A 162 10.64 -18.15 -21.45
N ASP A 163 10.37 -19.43 -21.68
CA ASP A 163 9.85 -20.45 -20.75
C ASP A 163 8.36 -20.34 -20.39
N TYR A 164 7.46 -21.08 -21.09
CA TYR A 164 6.43 -22.02 -20.56
C TYR A 164 5.65 -22.68 -21.72
N GLU A 165 6.35 -23.38 -22.62
CA GLU A 165 5.71 -24.43 -23.40
C GLU A 165 5.59 -25.67 -22.49
N THR A 166 4.44 -25.88 -21.83
CA THR A 166 3.84 -27.19 -21.49
C THR A 166 2.57 -26.99 -20.64
N SER A 167 1.48 -27.64 -21.08
CA SER A 167 0.23 -27.89 -20.33
C SER A 167 -0.77 -26.72 -20.18
N TYR A 168 -1.48 -26.37 -21.25
CA TYR A 168 -2.94 -26.20 -21.19
C TYR A 168 -3.55 -26.50 -22.57
N ARG A 169 -4.10 -27.70 -22.73
CA ARG A 169 -4.92 -28.10 -23.89
C ARG A 169 -6.37 -27.71 -23.59
N GLY A 170 -6.76 -26.48 -23.97
CA GLY A 170 -8.15 -26.01 -23.98
C GLY A 170 -8.91 -26.47 -25.22
N PRO A 171 -10.26 -26.48 -25.20
CA PRO A 171 -11.07 -27.29 -26.12
C PRO A 171 -11.08 -26.75 -27.56
N GLU A 172 -10.99 -27.66 -28.53
CA GLU A 172 -11.19 -27.36 -29.96
C GLU A 172 -12.58 -26.77 -30.17
N TYR A 173 -12.64 -25.52 -30.64
CA TYR A 173 -13.84 -24.97 -31.25
C TYR A 173 -13.94 -25.49 -32.68
N VAL A 174 -14.83 -26.46 -32.90
CA VAL A 174 -15.25 -26.88 -34.23
C VAL A 174 -16.12 -25.77 -34.83
N ILE A 175 -15.58 -25.05 -35.80
CA ILE A 175 -16.34 -24.07 -36.58
C ILE A 175 -17.16 -24.86 -37.61
N VAL A 176 -18.46 -25.00 -37.39
CA VAL A 176 -19.39 -25.49 -38.41
C VAL A 176 -19.59 -24.36 -39.42
N THR A 177 -18.93 -24.45 -40.57
CA THR A 177 -19.20 -23.56 -41.71
C THR A 177 -20.49 -24.01 -42.39
N ASN A 178 -21.55 -23.22 -42.26
CA ASN A 178 -22.72 -23.33 -43.13
C ASN A 178 -22.30 -22.85 -44.54
N GLN A 179 -22.28 -23.76 -45.51
CA GLN A 179 -22.27 -23.39 -46.92
C GLN A 179 -23.71 -23.03 -47.32
N GLU A 180 -23.90 -21.78 -47.72
CA GLU A 180 -25.01 -21.39 -48.57
C GLU A 180 -24.71 -21.87 -50.00
N ASP A 181 -25.63 -22.64 -50.56
CA ASP A 181 -26.04 -22.64 -51.98
C ASP A 181 -27.44 -23.28 -52.08
#